data_AF-A0A2A2IK58-F1
#
_entry.id   AF-A0A2A2IK58-F1
#
_cell.length_a   1.000
_cell.length_b   1.000
_cell.length_c   1.000
_cell.angle_alpha   90.00
_cell.angle_beta   90.00
_cell.angle_gamma   90.00
#
_symmetry.space_group_name_H-M   'P 1'
#
loop_
_entity.id
_entity.type
_entity.pdbx_description
1 polymer ?
#
loop_
_entity_poly.entity_id
_entity_poly.type
_entity_poly.pdbx_seq_one_letter_code
_entity_poly.pdbx_strand_id
1 'polypeptide(L)'
;MHHKIKEIVDYTAEKFKLDNYYLKRHHIYQEKNGLNEESFVLNMEWFPSKVKHTDDDHNPAGTASIDVDIHTKLVRSIIFVQGVSYAHSNFPSASEKENIIEWVEEETGLEFGRQFRLIGDEERKLSFRAAVDNVAVYPAGSIDVKFNQEGQLVLFSIHGNFPNESQLNWEPFSLTPETTDPIAEEQFKLLEIPLEDEEKWKAVYGAPAVFVTNDGKRFISFEEVENQGSYVKKDVMLEWESQIHEEFTKESIDISLEVTIEQALANETNTDNQPLTKAEEDKAITETKQFMQREYPNDSEKWKLTQLHREHGYIFAELKPAAPDQRVIERKIKVVIDEENYTAINYFDNSVILDMFGHFESADEPAISKDTAFEKLRGHIDVTPVYVYDKEQESYILCGKIDCEYGVDAVTAEVILLDEL
;
A
#
# COMPACT_ATOMS: atom_id res chain seq x y z
N MET A 1 31.39 -0.11 -12.31
CA MET A 1 30.64 0.74 -11.36
C MET A 1 30.86 2.20 -11.74
N HIS A 2 29.78 2.95 -11.90
CA HIS A 2 29.80 4.37 -12.24
C HIS A 2 30.28 5.24 -11.06
N HIS A 3 30.81 6.44 -11.31
CA HIS A 3 31.42 7.29 -10.29
C HIS A 3 30.46 7.69 -9.16
N LYS A 4 29.21 8.07 -9.48
CA LYS A 4 28.22 8.48 -8.48
C LYS A 4 27.77 7.33 -7.58
N ILE A 5 27.63 6.12 -8.13
CA ILE A 5 27.35 4.91 -7.33
C ILE A 5 28.53 4.61 -6.42
N LYS A 6 29.76 4.70 -6.94
CA LYS A 6 30.96 4.51 -6.13
C LYS A 6 31.02 5.51 -4.97
N GLU A 7 30.69 6.77 -5.21
CA GLU A 7 30.65 7.80 -4.15
C GLU A 7 29.63 7.44 -3.05
N ILE A 8 28.42 7.00 -3.42
CA ILE A 8 27.39 6.58 -2.45
C ILE A 8 27.84 5.32 -1.70
N VAL A 9 28.43 4.36 -2.40
CA VAL A 9 28.97 3.12 -1.82
C VAL A 9 30.07 3.42 -0.80
N ASP A 10 31.05 4.26 -1.17
CA ASP A 10 32.17 4.65 -0.31
C ASP A 10 31.66 5.43 0.92
N TYR A 11 30.73 6.38 0.71
CA TYR A 11 30.07 7.13 1.80
C TYR A 11 29.32 6.22 2.76
N THR A 12 28.55 5.26 2.23
CA THR A 12 27.76 4.32 3.03
C THR A 12 28.65 3.41 3.87
N ALA A 13 29.73 2.89 3.27
CA ALA A 13 30.70 2.07 3.97
C ALA A 13 31.39 2.84 5.11
N GLU A 14 31.77 4.09 4.87
CA GLU A 14 32.40 4.95 5.88
C GLU A 14 31.44 5.34 7.01
N LYS A 15 30.19 5.71 6.65
CA LYS A 15 29.15 6.13 7.59
C LYS A 15 28.80 4.99 8.56
N PHE A 16 28.57 3.79 8.04
CA PHE A 16 28.11 2.65 8.83
C PHE A 16 29.22 1.69 9.26
N LYS A 17 30.50 2.07 9.08
CA LYS A 17 31.68 1.30 9.52
C LYS A 17 31.61 -0.16 9.07
N LEU A 18 31.44 -0.35 7.77
CA LEU A 18 31.31 -1.66 7.12
C LEU A 18 32.66 -2.33 6.85
N ASP A 19 33.69 -2.10 7.68
CA ASP A 19 35.06 -2.60 7.48
C ASP A 19 35.17 -4.13 7.49
N ASN A 20 34.23 -4.80 8.16
CA ASN A 20 34.13 -6.27 8.20
C ASN A 20 33.32 -6.85 7.01
N TYR A 21 32.98 -6.03 6.03
CA TYR A 21 32.14 -6.38 4.89
C TYR A 21 32.83 -6.12 3.56
N TYR A 22 32.28 -6.69 2.50
CA TYR A 22 32.56 -6.29 1.13
C TYR A 22 31.25 -6.18 0.36
N LEU A 23 31.15 -5.21 -0.56
CA LEU A 23 29.99 -5.07 -1.42
C LEU A 23 29.95 -6.25 -2.40
N LYS A 24 28.90 -7.06 -2.32
CA LYS A 24 28.71 -8.23 -3.19
C LYS A 24 27.97 -7.84 -4.47
N ARG A 25 26.88 -7.10 -4.33
CA ARG A 25 26.01 -6.68 -5.44
C ARG A 25 25.24 -5.40 -5.08
N HIS A 26 24.69 -4.75 -6.09
CA HIS A 26 23.86 -3.57 -5.95
C HIS A 26 22.83 -3.55 -7.09
N HIS A 27 21.67 -2.99 -6.80
CA HIS A 27 20.54 -2.84 -7.71
C HIS A 27 19.99 -1.42 -7.56
N ILE A 28 19.36 -0.89 -8.61
CA ILE A 28 18.72 0.42 -8.55
C ILE A 28 17.24 0.22 -8.81
N TYR A 29 16.40 0.72 -7.91
CA TYR A 29 14.95 0.65 -8.03
C TYR A 29 14.38 2.05 -8.26
N GLN A 30 13.42 2.17 -9.17
CA GLN A 30 12.58 3.34 -9.31
C GLN A 30 11.33 3.13 -8.44
N GLU A 31 11.19 3.93 -7.39
CA GLU A 31 10.06 3.88 -6.47
C GLU A 31 9.23 5.15 -6.61
N LYS A 32 7.90 5.01 -6.43
CA LYS A 32 6.98 6.14 -6.32
C LYS A 32 6.59 6.30 -4.86
N ASN A 33 6.67 7.52 -4.35
CA ASN A 33 6.06 7.83 -3.07
C ASN A 33 4.56 8.05 -3.23
N GLY A 34 3.85 8.22 -2.12
CA GLY A 34 2.40 8.38 -2.17
C GLY A 34 1.90 9.72 -2.71
N LEU A 35 2.82 10.60 -3.12
CA LEU A 35 2.53 11.87 -3.80
C LEU A 35 2.81 11.78 -5.30
N ASN A 36 3.07 10.57 -5.82
CA ASN A 36 3.53 10.29 -7.19
C ASN A 36 4.87 10.95 -7.55
N GLU A 37 5.68 11.32 -6.54
CA GLU A 37 7.05 11.74 -6.76
C GLU A 37 7.91 10.50 -6.96
N GLU A 38 8.73 10.52 -8.00
CA GLU A 38 9.65 9.45 -8.30
C GLU A 38 10.93 9.60 -7.48
N SER A 39 11.44 8.48 -7.00
CA SER A 39 12.71 8.37 -6.30
C SER A 39 13.49 7.18 -6.84
N PHE A 40 14.81 7.30 -6.87
CA PHE A 40 15.70 6.24 -7.33
C PHE A 40 16.52 5.75 -6.15
N VAL A 41 16.31 4.50 -5.77
CA VAL A 41 16.90 3.88 -4.59
C VAL A 41 17.99 2.92 -5.02
N LEU A 42 19.21 3.17 -4.56
CA LEU A 42 20.33 2.24 -4.68
C LEU A 42 20.28 1.26 -3.51
N ASN A 43 19.94 0.01 -3.80
CA ASN A 43 20.13 -1.10 -2.88
C ASN A 43 21.57 -1.59 -2.96
N MET A 44 22.20 -1.77 -1.80
CA MET A 44 23.56 -2.29 -1.67
C MET A 44 23.58 -3.48 -0.72
N GLU A 45 24.08 -4.61 -1.22
CA GLU A 45 24.22 -5.81 -0.42
C GLU A 45 25.67 -6.10 -0.06
N TRP A 46 25.95 -6.01 1.23
CA TRP A 46 27.28 -6.15 1.82
C TRP A 46 27.41 -7.49 2.54
N PHE A 47 28.30 -8.34 2.06
CA PHE A 47 28.51 -9.67 2.63
C PHE A 47 29.60 -9.62 3.71
N PRO A 48 29.43 -10.32 4.84
CA PRO A 48 30.42 -10.34 5.91
C PRO A 48 31.67 -11.13 5.49
N SER A 49 32.83 -10.50 5.59
CA SER A 49 34.11 -11.01 5.07
C SER A 49 34.61 -12.30 5.74
N LYS A 50 34.07 -12.68 6.90
CA LYS A 50 34.53 -13.82 7.72
C LYS A 50 33.58 -15.02 7.69
N VAL A 51 32.46 -14.94 6.98
CA VAL A 51 31.45 -16.02 6.92
C VAL A 51 31.65 -16.83 5.65
N LYS A 52 31.59 -18.16 5.74
CA LYS A 52 31.60 -19.03 4.56
C LYS A 52 30.25 -18.94 3.85
N HIS A 53 30.29 -18.64 2.57
CA HIS A 53 29.10 -18.62 1.72
C HIS A 53 28.81 -20.02 1.18
N THR A 54 27.55 -20.42 1.18
CA THR A 54 27.08 -21.53 0.35
C THR A 54 26.69 -20.96 -1.03
N ASP A 55 26.72 -21.79 -2.06
CA ASP A 55 26.32 -21.41 -3.44
C ASP A 55 24.78 -21.32 -3.59
N ASP A 56 24.03 -21.37 -2.49
CA ASP A 56 22.60 -21.16 -2.52
C ASP A 56 22.36 -19.65 -2.70
N ASP A 57 21.44 -19.23 -3.57
CA ASP A 57 21.13 -17.82 -3.91
C ASP A 57 20.60 -16.98 -2.72
N HIS A 58 20.78 -17.44 -1.48
CA HIS A 58 20.36 -16.78 -0.26
C HIS A 58 21.45 -15.87 0.33
N ASN A 59 21.02 -14.78 0.95
CA ASN A 59 21.91 -13.92 1.70
C ASN A 59 22.37 -14.60 3.00
N PRO A 60 23.68 -14.68 3.27
CA PRO A 60 24.20 -15.25 4.50
C PRO A 60 23.79 -14.41 5.72
N ALA A 61 23.79 -15.06 6.89
CA ALA A 61 23.55 -14.39 8.15
C ALA A 61 24.51 -13.21 8.34
N GLY A 62 23.92 -12.06 8.65
CA GLY A 62 24.59 -10.80 8.88
C GLY A 62 25.02 -10.02 7.65
N THR A 63 24.60 -10.41 6.44
CA THR A 63 24.58 -9.49 5.29
C THR A 63 23.88 -8.20 5.65
N ALA A 64 24.48 -7.06 5.32
CA ALA A 64 23.85 -5.75 5.42
C ALA A 64 23.24 -5.38 4.07
N SER A 65 21.92 -5.24 4.00
CA SER A 65 21.20 -4.66 2.86
C SER A 65 20.87 -3.22 3.21
N ILE A 66 21.38 -2.27 2.44
CA ILE A 66 21.22 -0.84 2.72
C ILE A 66 20.69 -0.14 1.49
N ASP A 67 19.57 0.56 1.67
CA ASP A 67 18.92 1.34 0.63
C ASP A 67 19.20 2.83 0.82
N VAL A 68 19.67 3.48 -0.25
CA VAL A 68 20.00 4.91 -0.24
C VAL A 68 19.40 5.58 -1.47
N ASP A 69 18.72 6.70 -1.25
CA ASP A 69 18.22 7.54 -2.34
C ASP A 69 19.40 8.17 -3.10
N ILE A 70 19.46 7.96 -4.42
CA ILE A 70 20.61 8.34 -5.26
C ILE A 70 20.79 9.86 -5.37
N HIS A 71 19.73 10.64 -5.15
CA HIS A 71 19.73 12.09 -5.34
C HIS A 71 19.94 12.83 -4.04
N THR A 72 19.21 12.44 -2.99
CA THR A 72 19.26 13.07 -1.67
C THR A 72 20.35 12.48 -0.77
N LYS A 73 20.84 11.26 -1.08
CA LYS A 73 21.75 10.45 -0.26
C LYS A 73 21.19 10.08 1.11
N LEU A 74 19.88 10.26 1.32
CA LEU A 74 19.20 9.84 2.54
C LEU A 74 19.06 8.32 2.55
N VAL A 75 19.24 7.75 3.74
CA VAL A 75 19.17 6.32 3.96
C VAL A 75 17.70 5.95 4.14
N ARG A 76 17.22 4.99 3.35
CA ARG A 76 15.83 4.50 3.39
C ARG A 76 15.70 3.26 4.26
N SER A 77 16.67 2.36 4.19
CA SER A 77 16.66 1.14 4.99
C SER A 77 18.07 0.67 5.32
N ILE A 78 18.19 -0.01 6.46
CA ILE A 78 19.37 -0.76 6.89
C ILE A 78 18.86 -2.07 7.48
N ILE A 79 19.12 -3.20 6.82
CA ILE A 79 18.66 -4.51 7.27
C ILE A 79 19.85 -5.44 7.42
N PHE A 80 20.02 -6.00 8.61
CA PHE A 80 21.00 -7.05 8.88
C PHE A 80 20.31 -8.41 8.89
N VAL A 81 20.65 -9.24 7.91
CA VAL A 81 20.01 -10.55 7.67
C VAL A 81 20.15 -11.45 8.91
N GLN A 82 19.04 -12.07 9.33
CA GLN A 82 18.92 -12.89 10.54
C GLN A 82 19.26 -12.15 11.86
N GLY A 83 19.25 -10.82 11.87
CA GLY A 83 19.47 -10.03 13.09
C GLY A 83 20.92 -10.08 13.60
N VAL A 84 21.89 -10.33 12.72
CA VAL A 84 23.32 -10.39 13.07
C VAL A 84 24.03 -9.19 12.46
N SER A 85 24.70 -8.37 13.27
CA SER A 85 25.48 -7.24 12.76
C SER A 85 26.97 -7.41 13.11
N TYR A 86 27.82 -7.21 12.12
CA TYR A 86 29.28 -7.11 12.27
C TYR A 86 29.79 -5.68 12.08
N ALA A 87 28.85 -4.72 11.98
CA ALA A 87 29.17 -3.31 11.84
C ALA A 87 29.62 -2.74 13.18
N HIS A 88 30.63 -1.88 13.15
CA HIS A 88 31.12 -1.15 14.34
C HIS A 88 30.72 0.32 14.25
N SER A 89 29.46 0.58 13.90
CA SER A 89 28.90 1.93 13.72
C SER A 89 28.49 2.55 15.05
N ASN A 90 28.39 3.88 15.07
CA ASN A 90 27.83 4.66 16.17
C ASN A 90 26.29 4.65 16.12
N PHE A 91 25.67 3.48 15.98
CA PHE A 91 24.22 3.37 16.06
C PHE A 91 23.73 3.75 17.47
N PRO A 92 22.49 4.25 17.60
CA PRO A 92 21.94 4.60 18.91
C PRO A 92 21.88 3.38 19.82
N SER A 93 22.03 3.59 21.12
CA SER A 93 21.87 2.52 22.10
C SER A 93 20.41 2.11 22.21
N ALA A 94 20.13 0.81 22.22
CA ALA A 94 18.79 0.26 22.45
C ALA A 94 18.20 0.65 23.81
N SER A 95 19.03 1.09 24.77
CA SER A 95 18.61 1.40 26.15
C SER A 95 18.02 2.79 26.35
N GLU A 96 18.23 3.72 25.40
CA GLU A 96 17.89 5.14 25.56
C GLU A 96 17.02 5.58 24.38
N LYS A 97 15.70 5.65 24.61
CA LYS A 97 14.70 5.96 23.59
C LYS A 97 14.93 7.34 22.97
N GLU A 98 15.27 8.32 23.80
CA GLU A 98 15.57 9.68 23.38
C GLU A 98 16.72 9.70 22.35
N ASN A 99 17.77 8.91 22.56
CA ASN A 99 18.87 8.81 21.59
C ASN A 99 18.42 8.17 20.28
N ILE A 100 17.47 7.23 20.31
CA ILE A 100 16.93 6.63 19.09
C ILE A 100 16.10 7.66 18.32
N ILE A 101 15.30 8.46 19.02
CA ILE A 101 14.52 9.55 18.43
C ILE A 101 15.47 10.58 17.80
N GLU A 102 16.45 11.08 18.54
CA GLU A 102 17.45 12.05 18.04
C GLU A 102 18.18 11.49 16.81
N TRP A 103 18.58 10.22 16.84
CA TRP A 103 19.21 9.57 15.69
C TRP A 103 18.27 9.49 14.48
N VAL A 104 16.98 9.19 14.66
CA VAL A 104 16.00 9.21 13.56
C VAL A 104 15.83 10.63 13.00
N GLU A 105 15.77 11.66 13.85
CA GLU A 105 15.72 13.06 13.41
C GLU A 105 16.96 13.44 12.60
N GLU A 106 18.15 13.03 13.03
CA GLU A 106 19.41 13.26 12.31
C GLU A 106 19.47 12.54 10.95
N GLU A 107 19.01 11.28 10.89
CA GLU A 107 19.04 10.48 9.66
C GLU A 107 18.01 10.91 8.63
N THR A 108 16.87 11.45 9.07
CA THR A 108 15.72 11.75 8.21
C THR A 108 15.48 13.23 7.99
N GLY A 109 15.98 14.09 8.87
CA GLY A 109 15.67 15.53 8.91
C GLY A 109 14.25 15.85 9.37
N LEU A 110 13.50 14.85 9.88
CA LEU A 110 12.14 15.02 10.40
C LEU A 110 12.17 15.44 11.88
N GLU A 111 11.10 16.06 12.36
CA GLU A 111 10.95 16.49 13.76
C GLU A 111 9.94 15.62 14.52
N PHE A 112 10.36 15.06 15.67
CA PHE A 112 9.52 14.22 16.52
C PHE A 112 8.40 15.03 17.20
N GLY A 113 7.20 14.46 17.26
CA GLY A 113 5.99 15.11 17.77
C GLY A 113 5.34 16.06 16.75
N ARG A 114 6.06 16.50 15.73
CA ARG A 114 5.55 17.40 14.68
C ARG A 114 5.32 16.68 13.36
N GLN A 115 6.29 15.91 12.87
CA GLN A 115 6.21 15.19 11.59
C GLN A 115 6.09 13.67 11.77
N PHE A 116 6.47 13.13 12.93
CA PHE A 116 6.27 11.72 13.27
C PHE A 116 6.05 11.54 14.77
N ARG A 117 5.38 10.46 15.17
CA ARG A 117 5.09 10.11 16.57
C ARG A 117 5.32 8.64 16.83
N LEU A 118 5.63 8.30 18.08
CA LEU A 118 5.78 6.91 18.53
C LEU A 118 4.41 6.22 18.59
N ILE A 119 4.30 5.04 17.98
CA ILE A 119 3.09 4.21 18.02
C ILE A 119 3.32 2.81 18.60
N GLY A 120 4.58 2.38 18.71
CA GLY A 120 4.96 1.08 19.28
C GLY A 120 6.26 1.18 20.05
N ASP A 121 6.27 0.61 21.25
CA ASP A 121 7.39 0.61 22.19
C ASP A 121 7.55 -0.78 22.80
N GLU A 122 8.36 -1.60 22.15
CA GLU A 122 8.72 -2.94 22.61
C GLU A 122 10.18 -2.93 23.06
N GLU A 123 10.58 -3.88 23.91
CA GLU A 123 11.92 -3.95 24.54
C GLU A 123 13.09 -3.70 23.59
N ARG A 124 12.98 -4.08 22.30
CA ARG A 124 14.02 -3.95 21.28
C ARG A 124 13.50 -3.44 19.94
N LYS A 125 12.31 -2.82 19.92
CA LYS A 125 11.70 -2.29 18.70
C LYS A 125 10.94 -1.01 19.01
N LEU A 126 11.24 0.04 18.26
CA LEU A 126 10.43 1.25 18.23
C LEU A 126 9.79 1.38 16.85
N SER A 127 8.49 1.69 16.85
CA SER A 127 7.73 1.95 15.63
C SER A 127 7.13 3.35 15.72
N PHE A 128 7.32 4.13 14.66
CA PHE A 128 6.81 5.48 14.53
C PHE A 128 5.91 5.59 13.29
N ARG A 129 4.99 6.55 13.31
CA ARG A 129 4.19 6.93 12.14
C ARG A 129 4.23 8.42 11.88
N ALA A 130 4.05 8.79 10.62
CA ALA A 130 3.86 10.17 10.19
C ALA A 130 2.71 10.82 10.96
N ALA A 131 2.92 12.08 11.31
CA ALA A 131 1.97 12.91 12.03
C ALA A 131 2.12 14.37 11.61
N VAL A 132 1.12 15.18 11.94
CA VAL A 132 1.15 16.65 11.86
C VAL A 132 0.69 17.15 13.21
N ASP A 133 1.62 17.69 14.03
CA ASP A 133 1.35 18.13 15.40
C ASP A 133 0.54 17.09 16.22
N ASN A 134 1.00 15.84 16.20
CA ASN A 134 0.37 14.64 16.78
C ASN A 134 -0.95 14.16 16.13
N VAL A 135 -1.48 14.85 15.12
CA VAL A 135 -2.62 14.36 14.32
C VAL A 135 -2.11 13.34 13.30
N ALA A 136 -2.81 12.21 13.13
CA ALA A 136 -2.39 11.18 12.19
C ALA A 136 -2.44 11.68 10.74
N VAL A 137 -1.63 11.06 9.86
CA VAL A 137 -1.61 11.34 8.42
C VAL A 137 -2.01 10.10 7.64
N TYR A 138 -2.72 10.28 6.53
CA TYR A 138 -3.14 9.22 5.63
C TYR A 138 -2.88 9.57 4.14
N PRO A 139 -2.24 8.67 3.36
CA PRO A 139 -1.59 7.44 3.82
C PRO A 139 -0.42 7.71 4.76
N ALA A 140 -0.19 6.76 5.66
CA ALA A 140 0.78 6.95 6.74
C ALA A 140 2.20 6.62 6.27
N GLY A 141 3.15 7.52 6.52
CA GLY A 141 4.56 7.16 6.61
C GLY A 141 4.85 6.34 7.87
N SER A 142 5.82 5.44 7.80
CA SER A 142 6.26 4.58 8.90
C SER A 142 7.78 4.61 9.05
N ILE A 143 8.25 4.61 10.29
CA ILE A 143 9.66 4.39 10.63
C ILE A 143 9.74 3.23 11.64
N ASP A 144 10.56 2.24 11.35
CA ASP A 144 10.82 1.13 12.27
C ASP A 144 12.31 1.06 12.61
N VAL A 145 12.59 0.84 13.90
CA VAL A 145 13.95 0.66 14.43
C VAL A 145 13.98 -0.59 15.30
N LYS A 146 14.87 -1.54 15.03
CA LYS A 146 14.98 -2.81 15.77
C LYS A 146 16.41 -3.14 16.15
N PHE A 147 16.56 -3.74 17.34
CA PHE A 147 17.83 -4.18 17.91
C PHE A 147 17.87 -5.69 18.17
N ASN A 148 19.06 -6.28 18.15
CA ASN A 148 19.26 -7.67 18.58
C ASN A 148 19.44 -7.80 20.11
N GLN A 149 19.71 -9.01 20.60
CA GLN A 149 19.91 -9.27 22.04
C GLN A 149 21.15 -8.59 22.61
N GLU A 150 22.13 -8.26 21.77
CA GLU A 150 23.36 -7.55 22.16
C GLU A 150 23.18 -6.03 22.11
N GLY A 151 21.98 -5.53 21.78
CA GLY A 151 21.67 -4.11 21.65
C GLY A 151 22.17 -3.46 20.36
N GLN A 152 22.58 -4.26 19.36
CA GLN A 152 23.04 -3.74 18.07
C GLN A 152 21.85 -3.50 17.14
N LEU A 153 21.89 -2.41 16.36
CA LEU A 153 20.89 -2.13 15.32
C LEU A 153 20.90 -3.27 14.28
N VAL A 154 19.71 -3.78 13.97
CA VAL A 154 19.50 -4.81 12.94
C VAL A 154 18.46 -4.42 11.90
N LEU A 155 17.63 -3.42 12.19
CA LEU A 155 16.68 -2.87 11.24
C LEU A 155 16.52 -1.38 11.49
N PHE A 156 16.67 -0.60 10.44
CA PHE A 156 16.08 0.73 10.29
C PHE A 156 15.34 0.74 8.96
N SER A 157 14.15 1.31 8.91
CA SER A 157 13.44 1.54 7.65
C SER A 157 12.53 2.74 7.76
N ILE A 158 12.48 3.56 6.71
CA ILE A 158 11.54 4.67 6.55
C ILE A 158 10.82 4.54 5.20
N HIS A 159 9.49 4.48 5.26
CA HIS A 159 8.63 4.33 4.08
C HIS A 159 7.41 5.26 4.17
N GLY A 160 6.79 5.52 3.02
CA GLY A 160 5.62 6.40 2.90
C GLY A 160 5.97 7.89 3.04
N ASN A 161 4.95 8.71 3.28
CA ASN A 161 5.06 10.16 3.23
C ASN A 161 5.06 10.80 4.63
N PHE A 162 5.88 11.84 4.76
CA PHE A 162 5.97 12.68 5.96
C PHE A 162 5.75 14.13 5.53
N PRO A 163 4.51 14.65 5.61
CA PRO A 163 4.21 15.99 5.11
C PRO A 163 4.97 17.07 5.87
N ASN A 164 5.25 18.18 5.19
CA ASN A 164 5.77 19.39 5.80
C ASN A 164 4.72 20.51 5.78
N GLU A 165 4.96 21.60 6.51
CA GLU A 165 4.00 22.71 6.69
C GLU A 165 3.48 23.33 5.38
N SER A 166 4.28 23.32 4.29
CA SER A 166 3.87 23.88 3.00
C SER A 166 2.86 23.01 2.24
N GLN A 167 2.67 21.76 2.66
CA GLN A 167 1.75 20.80 2.06
C GLN A 167 0.42 20.69 2.83
N LEU A 168 0.22 21.51 3.87
CA LEU A 168 -0.89 21.39 4.80
C LEU A 168 -1.90 22.53 4.64
N ASN A 169 -3.18 22.17 4.65
CA ASN A 169 -4.27 23.13 4.84
C ASN A 169 -4.69 23.14 6.32
N TRP A 170 -4.31 24.22 7.02
CA TRP A 170 -4.58 24.37 8.44
C TRP A 170 -6.00 24.88 8.72
N GLU A 171 -6.73 24.12 9.53
CA GLU A 171 -8.06 24.49 10.02
C GLU A 171 -8.37 23.80 11.36
N PRO A 172 -9.26 24.36 12.21
CA PRO A 172 -9.70 23.69 13.42
C PRO A 172 -10.66 22.55 13.09
N PHE A 173 -10.55 21.42 13.80
CA PHE A 173 -11.47 20.30 13.66
C PHE A 173 -12.90 20.71 14.06
N SER A 174 -13.89 20.42 13.21
CA SER A 174 -15.25 20.94 13.37
C SER A 174 -16.38 19.93 13.18
N LEU A 175 -16.06 18.67 12.88
CA LEU A 175 -17.07 17.62 12.71
C LEU A 175 -17.76 17.27 14.03
N THR A 176 -19.05 16.96 13.94
CA THR A 176 -19.89 16.55 15.07
C THR A 176 -20.71 15.30 14.70
N PRO A 177 -21.25 14.55 15.67
CA PRO A 177 -22.10 13.39 15.39
C PRO A 177 -23.27 13.72 14.46
N GLU A 178 -23.84 14.93 14.54
CA GLU A 178 -24.92 15.35 13.64
C GLU A 178 -24.53 15.39 12.16
N THR A 179 -23.24 15.63 11.86
CA THR A 179 -22.73 15.63 10.47
C THR A 179 -22.17 14.27 10.07
N THR A 180 -21.62 13.50 11.00
CA THR A 180 -20.96 12.22 10.69
C THR A 180 -21.88 11.02 10.73
N ASP A 181 -22.90 10.99 11.60
CA ASP A 181 -23.80 9.84 11.74
C ASP A 181 -24.53 9.48 10.44
N PRO A 182 -25.08 10.44 9.67
CA PRO A 182 -25.73 10.10 8.38
C PRO A 182 -24.75 9.47 7.39
N ILE A 183 -23.49 9.91 7.39
CA ILE A 183 -22.45 9.36 6.52
C ILE A 183 -22.09 7.94 6.98
N ALA A 184 -21.89 7.75 8.28
CA ALA A 184 -21.59 6.44 8.84
C ALA A 184 -22.71 5.43 8.55
N GLU A 185 -23.97 5.84 8.71
CA GLU A 185 -25.15 5.03 8.39
C GLU A 185 -25.21 4.67 6.90
N GLU A 186 -24.90 5.61 6.00
CA GLU A 186 -24.84 5.36 4.56
C GLU A 186 -23.78 4.30 4.21
N GLN A 187 -22.58 4.40 4.79
CA GLN A 187 -21.46 3.48 4.54
C GLN A 187 -21.64 2.09 5.17
N PHE A 188 -22.52 1.97 6.15
CA PHE A 188 -22.79 0.73 6.85
C PHE A 188 -23.43 -0.31 5.91
N LYS A 189 -22.87 -1.51 5.83
CA LYS A 189 -23.31 -2.56 4.91
C LYS A 189 -23.24 -3.95 5.54
N LEU A 190 -23.94 -4.89 4.91
CA LEU A 190 -23.77 -6.30 5.21
C LEU A 190 -22.44 -6.76 4.58
N LEU A 191 -21.68 -7.54 5.32
CA LEU A 191 -20.40 -8.12 4.91
C LEU A 191 -20.43 -9.61 5.22
N GLU A 192 -19.87 -10.42 4.33
CA GLU A 192 -19.58 -11.83 4.57
C GLU A 192 -18.08 -12.00 4.79
N ILE A 193 -17.71 -12.44 5.99
CA ILE A 193 -16.33 -12.65 6.44
C ILE A 193 -16.08 -14.16 6.51
N PRO A 194 -14.98 -14.69 5.95
CA PRO A 194 -14.69 -16.12 6.03
C PRO A 194 -14.12 -16.45 7.43
N LEU A 195 -14.76 -17.37 8.14
CA LEU A 195 -14.23 -17.91 9.40
C LEU A 195 -13.51 -19.23 9.13
N GLU A 196 -12.19 -19.23 9.25
CA GLU A 196 -11.38 -20.41 8.93
C GLU A 196 -11.65 -21.58 9.89
N ASP A 197 -11.78 -21.30 11.19
CA ASP A 197 -12.01 -22.33 12.22
C ASP A 197 -13.38 -23.01 12.10
N GLU A 198 -14.35 -22.34 11.49
CA GLU A 198 -15.72 -22.85 11.27
C GLU A 198 -15.97 -23.33 9.84
N GLU A 199 -15.02 -23.11 8.91
CA GLU A 199 -15.17 -23.34 7.47
C GLU A 199 -16.51 -22.76 6.93
N LYS A 200 -16.84 -21.53 7.33
CA LYS A 200 -18.12 -20.88 7.01
C LYS A 200 -17.98 -19.38 6.78
N TRP A 201 -18.83 -18.83 5.92
CA TRP A 201 -19.01 -17.39 5.78
C TRP A 201 -19.93 -16.85 6.88
N LYS A 202 -19.50 -15.82 7.60
CA LYS A 202 -20.30 -15.14 8.62
C LYS A 202 -20.87 -13.84 8.09
N ALA A 203 -22.18 -13.66 8.21
CA ALA A 203 -22.86 -12.41 7.90
C ALA A 203 -22.73 -11.41 9.06
N VAL A 204 -22.09 -10.28 8.80
CA VAL A 204 -21.80 -9.23 9.78
C VAL A 204 -22.18 -7.88 9.20
N TYR A 205 -22.90 -7.08 9.97
CA TYR A 205 -23.11 -5.67 9.65
C TYR A 205 -21.93 -4.84 10.17
N GLY A 206 -21.31 -4.05 9.30
CA GLY A 206 -20.14 -3.23 9.60
C GLY A 206 -20.00 -2.04 8.65
N ALA A 207 -19.10 -1.10 8.97
CA ALA A 207 -18.74 -0.02 8.06
C ALA A 207 -17.23 -0.11 7.74
N PRO A 208 -16.83 0.03 6.47
CA PRO A 208 -15.43 0.28 6.15
C PRO A 208 -15.02 1.65 6.69
N ALA A 209 -13.74 1.82 7.00
CA ALA A 209 -13.21 3.14 7.35
C ALA A 209 -13.39 4.12 6.19
N VAL A 210 -13.89 5.33 6.50
CA VAL A 210 -14.03 6.43 5.54
C VAL A 210 -13.51 7.73 6.14
N PHE A 211 -13.10 8.65 5.27
CA PHE A 211 -12.68 9.98 5.67
C PHE A 211 -13.75 10.99 5.29
N VAL A 212 -14.12 11.88 6.20
CA VAL A 212 -15.09 12.95 5.95
C VAL A 212 -14.35 14.27 5.99
N THR A 213 -14.53 15.12 4.97
CA THR A 213 -13.94 16.46 4.94
C THR A 213 -14.39 17.25 6.17
N ASN A 214 -13.53 18.12 6.70
CA ASN A 214 -13.82 18.84 7.95
C ASN A 214 -15.11 19.70 7.89
N ASP A 215 -15.59 20.04 6.69
CA ASP A 215 -16.85 20.76 6.46
C ASP A 215 -18.10 19.85 6.37
N GLY A 216 -17.93 18.53 6.46
CA GLY A 216 -18.98 17.51 6.43
C GLY A 216 -19.66 17.31 5.07
N LYS A 217 -19.12 17.84 3.97
CA LYS A 217 -19.80 17.83 2.66
C LYS A 217 -19.40 16.69 1.72
N ARG A 218 -18.20 16.14 1.89
CA ARG A 218 -17.65 15.08 1.05
C ARG A 218 -17.07 13.99 1.93
N PHE A 219 -17.18 12.74 1.49
CA PHE A 219 -16.38 11.66 2.02
C PHE A 219 -15.40 11.17 0.97
N ILE A 220 -14.29 10.60 1.44
CA ILE A 220 -13.22 10.01 0.65
C ILE A 220 -13.09 8.58 1.16
N SER A 221 -13.24 7.60 0.27
CA SER A 221 -13.10 6.20 0.63
C SER A 221 -11.63 5.82 0.85
N PHE A 222 -11.40 4.78 1.63
CA PHE A 222 -10.06 4.22 1.83
C PHE A 222 -9.36 3.87 0.50
N GLU A 223 -10.11 3.24 -0.42
CA GLU A 223 -9.63 2.85 -1.75
C GLU A 223 -9.17 4.05 -2.59
N GLU A 224 -9.86 5.19 -2.48
CA GLU A 224 -9.48 6.40 -3.21
C GLU A 224 -8.16 6.98 -2.73
N VAL A 225 -7.90 6.89 -1.42
CA VAL A 225 -6.67 7.41 -0.84
C VAL A 225 -5.49 6.46 -1.04
N GLU A 226 -5.72 5.14 -1.03
CA GLU A 226 -4.69 4.13 -1.31
C GLU A 226 -4.31 4.03 -2.79
N ASN A 227 -5.26 4.20 -3.72
CA ASN A 227 -4.97 4.14 -5.15
C ASN A 227 -4.36 5.47 -5.61
N GLN A 228 -3.06 5.68 -5.36
CA GLN A 228 -2.42 6.98 -5.55
C GLN A 228 -1.95 7.28 -7.00
N GLY A 229 -1.82 6.26 -7.85
CA GLY A 229 -1.47 6.44 -9.27
C GLY A 229 -2.48 7.26 -10.08
N SER A 230 -2.09 7.70 -11.28
CA SER A 230 -3.01 8.32 -12.24
C SER A 230 -3.92 7.25 -12.84
N TYR A 231 -5.07 7.05 -12.23
CA TYR A 231 -6.09 6.16 -12.74
C TYR A 231 -7.29 6.92 -13.24
N VAL A 232 -7.96 6.36 -14.24
CA VAL A 232 -9.21 6.88 -14.78
C VAL A 232 -10.34 5.97 -14.33
N LYS A 233 -11.24 6.49 -13.51
CA LYS A 233 -12.50 5.81 -13.14
C LYS A 233 -13.35 5.58 -14.39
N LYS A 234 -13.92 4.38 -14.50
CA LYS A 234 -14.84 3.94 -15.54
C LYS A 234 -16.08 3.31 -14.90
N ASP A 235 -17.19 3.35 -15.63
CA ASP A 235 -18.40 2.59 -15.33
C ASP A 235 -18.93 2.09 -16.67
N VAL A 236 -18.21 1.12 -17.25
CA VAL A 236 -18.52 0.56 -18.56
C VAL A 236 -18.91 -0.90 -18.39
N MET A 237 -20.20 -1.19 -18.59
CA MET A 237 -20.68 -2.57 -18.68
C MET A 237 -20.11 -3.22 -19.95
N LEU A 238 -19.49 -4.40 -19.80
CA LEU A 238 -19.01 -5.14 -20.94
C LEU A 238 -20.10 -6.10 -21.45
N GLU A 239 -20.53 -5.86 -22.67
CA GLU A 239 -21.55 -6.66 -23.36
C GLU A 239 -21.03 -7.11 -24.73
N TRP A 240 -21.28 -8.36 -25.08
CA TRP A 240 -20.99 -8.93 -26.39
C TRP A 240 -21.99 -10.02 -26.81
N GLU A 241 -22.19 -10.13 -28.12
CA GLU A 241 -23.07 -11.14 -28.73
C GLU A 241 -22.29 -12.34 -29.30
N SER A 242 -21.05 -12.11 -29.75
CA SER A 242 -20.22 -13.12 -30.39
C SER A 242 -19.03 -13.52 -29.52
N GLN A 243 -18.71 -14.82 -29.55
CA GLN A 243 -17.52 -15.39 -28.92
C GLN A 243 -16.33 -15.30 -29.89
N ILE A 244 -15.13 -15.14 -29.33
CA ILE A 244 -13.88 -15.26 -30.09
C ILE A 244 -13.24 -16.59 -29.67
N HIS A 245 -13.01 -17.48 -30.65
CA HIS A 245 -12.49 -18.83 -30.39
C HIS A 245 -10.96 -18.94 -30.48
N GLU A 246 -10.27 -17.80 -30.59
CA GLU A 246 -8.82 -17.77 -30.60
C GLU A 246 -8.29 -17.92 -29.16
N GLU A 247 -7.36 -18.85 -28.96
CA GLU A 247 -6.73 -19.07 -27.66
C GLU A 247 -5.90 -17.84 -27.26
N PHE A 248 -6.07 -17.39 -26.01
CA PHE A 248 -5.21 -16.37 -25.44
C PHE A 248 -3.90 -16.99 -24.96
N THR A 249 -2.77 -16.47 -25.45
CA THR A 249 -1.44 -16.89 -24.98
C THR A 249 -0.87 -15.80 -24.08
N LYS A 250 -0.63 -16.14 -22.81
CA LYS A 250 0.03 -15.23 -21.87
C LYS A 250 1.49 -15.01 -22.28
N GLU A 251 1.89 -13.75 -22.35
CA GLU A 251 3.28 -13.33 -22.48
C GLU A 251 3.87 -12.97 -21.12
N SER A 252 5.20 -13.07 -21.00
CA SER A 252 5.89 -12.60 -19.81
C SER A 252 5.82 -11.08 -19.76
N ILE A 253 5.44 -10.53 -18.62
CA ILE A 253 5.46 -9.09 -18.36
C ILE A 253 6.57 -8.77 -17.37
N ASP A 254 7.18 -7.60 -17.50
CA ASP A 254 8.17 -7.11 -16.57
C ASP A 254 7.61 -5.94 -15.77
N ILE A 255 7.20 -6.23 -14.54
CA ILE A 255 6.73 -5.25 -13.56
C ILE A 255 7.81 -4.93 -12.52
N SER A 256 9.07 -5.24 -12.83
CA SER A 256 10.20 -4.92 -11.97
C SER A 256 10.38 -3.41 -11.85
N LEU A 257 10.69 -2.97 -10.62
CA LEU A 257 11.10 -1.59 -10.36
C LEU A 257 12.59 -1.36 -10.72
N GLU A 258 13.33 -2.41 -11.10
CA GLU A 258 14.77 -2.29 -11.33
C GLU A 258 15.09 -1.50 -12.60
N VAL A 259 15.93 -0.48 -12.48
CA VAL A 259 16.33 0.41 -13.57
C VAL A 259 17.84 0.48 -13.72
N THR A 260 18.29 0.90 -14.89
CA THR A 260 19.71 1.18 -15.14
C THR A 260 20.14 2.47 -14.45
N ILE A 261 21.45 2.61 -14.25
CA ILE A 261 21.99 3.85 -13.70
C ILE A 261 21.79 5.03 -14.65
N GLU A 262 21.88 4.81 -15.97
CA GLU A 262 21.66 5.86 -16.95
C GLU A 262 20.24 6.45 -16.82
N GLN A 263 19.22 5.59 -16.66
CA GLN A 263 17.84 5.99 -16.42
C GLN A 263 17.69 6.79 -15.11
N ALA A 264 18.26 6.27 -14.00
CA ALA A 264 18.19 6.94 -12.70
C ALA A 264 18.89 8.32 -12.71
N LEU A 265 20.00 8.47 -13.44
CA LEU A 265 20.72 9.74 -13.52
C LEU A 265 20.09 10.75 -14.46
N ALA A 266 19.45 10.27 -15.53
CA ALA A 266 18.66 11.11 -16.42
C ALA A 266 17.37 11.60 -15.75
N ASN A 267 17.01 11.03 -14.59
CA ASN A 267 15.75 11.28 -13.90
C ASN A 267 14.58 11.11 -14.87
N GLU A 268 14.67 10.04 -15.68
CA GLU A 268 13.68 9.71 -16.70
C GLU A 268 12.36 9.41 -16.01
N THR A 269 11.47 10.41 -16.02
CA THR A 269 10.12 10.25 -15.51
C THR A 269 9.37 9.24 -16.35
N ASN A 270 8.79 8.25 -15.68
CA ASN A 270 7.97 7.25 -16.33
C ASN A 270 6.65 7.91 -16.82
N THR A 271 6.17 7.51 -17.99
CA THR A 271 4.87 7.93 -18.53
C THR A 271 3.69 7.43 -17.70
N ASP A 272 3.93 6.55 -16.73
CA ASP A 272 2.94 6.04 -15.78
C ASP A 272 2.10 7.12 -15.08
N ASN A 273 2.66 8.31 -14.85
CA ASN A 273 1.96 9.42 -14.20
C ASN A 273 1.09 10.23 -15.16
N GLN A 274 1.18 9.96 -16.46
CA GLN A 274 0.37 10.64 -17.46
C GLN A 274 -0.98 9.93 -17.57
N PRO A 275 -2.10 10.66 -17.40
CA PRO A 275 -3.41 10.10 -17.68
C PRO A 275 -3.50 9.57 -19.11
N LEU A 276 -4.23 8.48 -19.29
CA LEU A 276 -4.55 7.96 -20.62
C LEU A 276 -5.32 9.03 -21.42
N THR A 277 -4.91 9.24 -22.66
CA THR A 277 -5.68 10.04 -23.61
C THR A 277 -6.94 9.30 -24.00
N LYS A 278 -7.96 10.03 -24.47
CA LYS A 278 -9.24 9.42 -24.83
C LYS A 278 -9.12 8.31 -25.88
N ALA A 279 -8.20 8.47 -26.83
CA ALA A 279 -7.95 7.48 -27.88
C ALA A 279 -7.34 6.18 -27.32
N GLU A 280 -6.48 6.30 -26.30
CA GLU A 280 -5.84 5.16 -25.63
C GLU A 280 -6.85 4.41 -24.77
N GLU A 281 -7.71 5.15 -24.04
CA GLU A 281 -8.82 4.55 -23.32
C GLU A 281 -9.73 3.73 -24.25
N ASP A 282 -10.15 4.30 -25.38
CA ASP A 282 -11.08 3.64 -26.29
C ASP A 282 -10.48 2.34 -26.88
N LYS A 283 -9.17 2.35 -27.16
CA LYS A 283 -8.43 1.14 -27.56
C LYS A 283 -8.37 0.12 -26.43
N ALA A 284 -7.98 0.54 -25.22
CA ALA A 284 -7.88 -0.33 -24.06
C ALA A 284 -9.22 -0.96 -23.69
N ILE A 285 -10.32 -0.20 -23.74
CA ILE A 285 -11.68 -0.69 -23.53
C ILE A 285 -12.05 -1.74 -24.59
N THR A 286 -11.74 -1.45 -25.86
CA THR A 286 -12.02 -2.36 -26.97
C THR A 286 -11.26 -3.66 -26.80
N GLU A 287 -9.96 -3.60 -26.50
CA GLU A 287 -9.14 -4.79 -26.30
C GLU A 287 -9.56 -5.58 -25.06
N THR A 288 -9.86 -4.90 -23.95
CA THR A 288 -10.39 -5.55 -22.74
C THR A 288 -11.65 -6.34 -23.05
N LYS A 289 -12.58 -5.77 -23.82
CA LYS A 289 -13.78 -6.47 -24.27
C LYS A 289 -13.44 -7.69 -25.13
N GLN A 290 -12.53 -7.55 -26.10
CA GLN A 290 -12.13 -8.68 -26.94
C GLN A 290 -11.43 -9.78 -26.15
N PHE A 291 -10.61 -9.44 -25.17
CA PHE A 291 -10.01 -10.37 -24.23
C PHE A 291 -11.10 -11.14 -23.46
N MET A 292 -12.09 -10.45 -22.89
CA MET A 292 -13.20 -11.09 -22.18
C MET A 292 -14.04 -12.00 -23.08
N GLN A 293 -14.22 -11.64 -24.35
CA GLN A 293 -14.87 -12.51 -25.35
C GLN A 293 -14.11 -13.81 -25.64
N ARG A 294 -12.78 -13.83 -25.44
CA ARG A 294 -11.90 -15.00 -25.65
C ARG A 294 -11.87 -15.88 -24.41
N GLU A 295 -11.50 -15.32 -23.26
CA GLU A 295 -11.25 -16.07 -22.02
C GLU A 295 -12.52 -16.33 -21.19
N TYR A 296 -13.51 -15.45 -21.27
CA TYR A 296 -14.76 -15.54 -20.51
C TYR A 296 -16.00 -15.45 -21.42
N PRO A 297 -16.10 -16.25 -22.48
CA PRO A 297 -17.09 -16.05 -23.56
C PRO A 297 -18.56 -16.07 -23.10
N ASN A 298 -18.85 -16.67 -21.95
CA ASN A 298 -20.20 -16.81 -21.37
C ASN A 298 -20.54 -15.75 -20.31
N ASP A 299 -19.68 -14.75 -20.12
CA ASP A 299 -19.80 -13.75 -19.05
C ASP A 299 -20.20 -12.36 -19.55
N SER A 300 -20.82 -12.29 -20.73
CA SER A 300 -21.42 -11.04 -21.23
C SER A 300 -22.36 -10.46 -20.17
N GLU A 301 -22.29 -9.15 -19.95
CA GLU A 301 -23.05 -8.38 -18.94
C GLU A 301 -22.76 -8.73 -17.47
N LYS A 302 -21.82 -9.64 -17.18
CA LYS A 302 -21.43 -9.98 -15.81
C LYS A 302 -20.30 -9.11 -15.25
N TRP A 303 -19.64 -8.33 -16.10
CA TRP A 303 -18.44 -7.57 -15.75
C TRP A 303 -18.56 -6.10 -16.10
N LYS A 304 -18.09 -5.25 -15.20
CA LYS A 304 -17.90 -3.82 -15.40
C LYS A 304 -16.41 -3.49 -15.40
N LEU A 305 -15.98 -2.72 -16.38
CA LEU A 305 -14.69 -2.03 -16.34
C LEU A 305 -14.81 -0.82 -15.42
N THR A 306 -14.05 -0.85 -14.32
CA THR A 306 -14.10 0.16 -13.25
C THR A 306 -12.92 1.12 -13.30
N GLN A 307 -11.78 0.69 -13.86
CA GLN A 307 -10.56 1.48 -13.84
C GLN A 307 -9.62 1.16 -15.01
N LEU A 308 -8.94 2.21 -15.51
CA LEU A 308 -7.77 2.11 -16.38
C LEU A 308 -6.61 2.89 -15.77
N HIS A 309 -5.40 2.35 -15.81
CA HIS A 309 -4.19 3.08 -15.41
C HIS A 309 -2.96 2.58 -16.18
N ARG A 310 -1.93 3.42 -16.20
CA ARG A 310 -0.60 3.05 -16.73
C ARG A 310 0.30 2.61 -15.60
N GLU A 311 1.07 1.57 -15.87
CA GLU A 311 2.10 1.10 -14.95
C GLU A 311 3.16 0.29 -15.73
N HIS A 312 4.43 0.67 -15.59
CA HIS A 312 5.59 -0.01 -16.19
C HIS A 312 5.48 -0.26 -17.71
N GLY A 313 4.97 0.73 -18.46
CA GLY A 313 4.81 0.60 -19.93
C GLY A 313 3.64 -0.29 -20.34
N TYR A 314 2.74 -0.62 -19.41
CA TYR A 314 1.51 -1.34 -19.67
C TYR A 314 0.29 -0.51 -19.29
N ILE A 315 -0.84 -0.84 -19.90
CA ILE A 315 -2.15 -0.36 -19.50
C ILE A 315 -2.87 -1.48 -18.75
N PHE A 316 -3.26 -1.20 -17.52
CA PHE A 316 -4.02 -2.12 -16.68
C PHE A 316 -5.50 -1.75 -16.71
N ALA A 317 -6.33 -2.71 -17.09
CA ALA A 317 -7.79 -2.61 -17.06
C ALA A 317 -8.35 -3.48 -15.93
N GLU A 318 -8.97 -2.84 -14.93
CA GLU A 318 -9.60 -3.55 -13.81
C GLU A 318 -11.09 -3.77 -14.06
N LEU A 319 -11.49 -5.03 -13.94
CA LEU A 319 -12.85 -5.52 -14.09
C LEU A 319 -13.36 -6.03 -12.76
N LYS A 320 -14.57 -5.60 -12.39
CA LYS A 320 -15.31 -6.09 -11.23
C LYS A 320 -16.67 -6.66 -11.66
N PRO A 321 -17.26 -7.60 -10.91
CA PRO A 321 -18.61 -8.09 -11.16
C PRO A 321 -19.63 -6.95 -11.26
N ALA A 322 -20.56 -7.06 -12.21
CA ALA A 322 -21.66 -6.11 -12.36
C ALA A 322 -22.59 -6.09 -11.14
N ALA A 323 -22.71 -7.23 -10.48
CA ALA A 323 -23.42 -7.42 -9.22
C ALA A 323 -22.45 -8.10 -8.23
N PRO A 324 -21.73 -7.32 -7.42
CA PRO A 324 -20.86 -7.89 -6.39
C PRO A 324 -21.69 -8.61 -5.33
N ASP A 325 -21.13 -9.66 -4.75
CA ASP A 325 -21.70 -10.31 -3.58
C ASP A 325 -21.37 -9.50 -2.30
N GLN A 326 -21.74 -10.03 -1.14
CA GLN A 326 -21.50 -9.36 0.14
C GLN A 326 -20.11 -9.70 0.73
N ARG A 327 -19.29 -10.49 0.04
CA ARG A 327 -18.02 -10.97 0.60
C ARG A 327 -17.00 -9.84 0.67
N VAL A 328 -16.21 -9.86 1.74
CA VAL A 328 -15.11 -8.90 1.93
C VAL A 328 -14.00 -9.07 0.89
N ILE A 329 -13.89 -10.27 0.29
CA ILE A 329 -12.99 -10.55 -0.83
C ILE A 329 -13.80 -10.48 -2.12
N GLU A 330 -13.72 -9.35 -2.82
CA GLU A 330 -14.40 -9.16 -4.09
C GLU A 330 -13.59 -9.81 -5.24
N ARG A 331 -14.28 -10.51 -6.15
CA ARG A 331 -13.65 -10.99 -7.39
C ARG A 331 -13.24 -9.81 -8.26
N LYS A 332 -12.04 -9.85 -8.84
CA LYS A 332 -11.58 -8.88 -9.84
C LYS A 332 -10.65 -9.53 -10.85
N ILE A 333 -10.71 -9.02 -12.08
CA ILE A 333 -9.80 -9.38 -13.16
C ILE A 333 -9.02 -8.13 -13.54
N LYS A 334 -7.69 -8.22 -13.62
CA LYS A 334 -6.83 -7.19 -14.20
C LYS A 334 -6.27 -7.67 -15.52
N VAL A 335 -6.66 -7.03 -16.61
CA VAL A 335 -6.10 -7.29 -17.95
C VAL A 335 -4.89 -6.39 -18.15
N VAL A 336 -3.79 -6.96 -18.62
CA VAL A 336 -2.54 -6.26 -18.92
C VAL A 336 -2.43 -6.09 -20.42
N ILE A 337 -2.39 -4.84 -20.86
CA ILE A 337 -2.38 -4.44 -22.27
C ILE A 337 -1.04 -3.78 -22.56
N ASP A 338 -0.39 -4.19 -23.63
CA ASP A 338 0.84 -3.56 -24.12
C ASP A 338 0.55 -2.13 -24.60
N GLU A 339 1.30 -1.14 -24.12
CA GLU A 339 1.05 0.27 -24.46
C GLU A 339 1.41 0.62 -25.92
N GLU A 340 2.34 -0.11 -26.54
CA GLU A 340 2.79 0.18 -27.90
C GLU A 340 1.75 -0.26 -28.94
N ASN A 341 1.21 -1.47 -28.78
CA ASN A 341 0.33 -2.10 -29.76
C ASN A 341 -1.13 -2.22 -29.31
N TYR A 342 -1.45 -1.93 -28.04
CA TYR A 342 -2.80 -1.98 -27.44
C TYR A 342 -3.45 -3.36 -27.51
N THR A 343 -2.65 -4.43 -27.40
CA THR A 343 -3.15 -5.81 -27.33
C THR A 343 -3.02 -6.36 -25.92
N ALA A 344 -3.98 -7.20 -25.52
CA ALA A 344 -3.88 -7.89 -24.24
C ALA A 344 -2.78 -8.95 -24.34
N ILE A 345 -1.85 -8.91 -23.38
CA ILE A 345 -0.69 -9.82 -23.35
C ILE A 345 -0.65 -10.66 -22.08
N ASN A 346 -1.32 -10.22 -21.01
CA ASN A 346 -1.42 -10.99 -19.77
C ASN A 346 -2.70 -10.61 -18.99
N TYR A 347 -3.01 -11.37 -17.94
CA TYR A 347 -4.06 -11.03 -17.00
C TYR A 347 -3.88 -11.74 -15.65
N PHE A 348 -4.48 -11.13 -14.63
CA PHE A 348 -4.61 -11.67 -13.28
C PHE A 348 -6.10 -11.82 -12.95
N ASP A 349 -6.52 -13.01 -12.50
CA ASP A 349 -7.84 -13.25 -11.91
C ASP A 349 -7.62 -13.69 -10.46
N ASN A 350 -8.21 -12.97 -9.50
CA ASN A 350 -8.09 -13.33 -8.09
C ASN A 350 -9.06 -14.44 -7.65
N SER A 351 -9.77 -15.08 -8.59
CA SER A 351 -10.61 -16.26 -8.33
C SER A 351 -9.88 -17.36 -7.57
N VAL A 352 -8.57 -17.52 -7.77
CA VAL A 352 -7.73 -18.47 -7.02
C VAL A 352 -7.80 -18.26 -5.51
N ILE A 353 -7.92 -17.00 -5.04
CA ILE A 353 -8.09 -16.67 -3.62
C ILE A 353 -9.48 -17.09 -3.15
N LEU A 354 -10.51 -16.85 -3.97
CA LEU A 354 -11.88 -17.22 -3.64
C LEU A 354 -12.08 -18.75 -3.61
N ASP A 355 -11.38 -19.47 -4.48
CA ASP A 355 -11.41 -20.93 -4.55
C ASP A 355 -10.89 -21.59 -3.27
N MET A 356 -10.00 -20.92 -2.52
CA MET A 356 -9.55 -21.40 -1.20
C MET A 356 -10.72 -21.56 -0.22
N PHE A 357 -11.75 -20.71 -0.35
CA PHE A 357 -12.97 -20.74 0.46
C PHE A 357 -14.13 -21.47 -0.24
N GLY A 358 -13.88 -22.17 -1.35
CA GLY A 358 -14.94 -22.84 -2.13
C GLY A 358 -15.66 -23.97 -1.38
N HIS A 359 -15.04 -24.49 -0.31
CA HIS A 359 -15.62 -25.51 0.57
C HIS A 359 -16.41 -24.92 1.74
N PHE A 360 -16.35 -23.60 1.96
CA PHE A 360 -16.99 -22.97 3.10
C PHE A 360 -18.51 -22.98 2.95
N GLU A 361 -19.22 -23.20 4.05
CA GLU A 361 -20.67 -23.04 4.09
C GLU A 361 -21.07 -21.58 3.84
N SER A 362 -22.19 -21.36 3.17
CA SER A 362 -22.71 -20.01 2.93
C SER A 362 -23.15 -19.35 4.23
N ALA A 363 -23.15 -18.01 4.24
CA ALA A 363 -23.64 -17.28 5.39
C ALA A 363 -25.13 -17.52 5.64
N ASP A 364 -25.50 -17.55 6.92
CA ASP A 364 -26.89 -17.62 7.31
C ASP A 364 -27.61 -16.31 6.92
N GLU A 365 -28.92 -16.42 6.66
CA GLU A 365 -29.73 -15.25 6.33
C GLU A 365 -29.79 -14.26 7.52
N PRO A 366 -29.60 -12.95 7.28
CA PRO A 366 -29.73 -11.93 8.31
C PRO A 366 -31.10 -11.98 9.01
N ALA A 367 -31.10 -12.04 10.33
CA ALA A 367 -32.29 -12.01 11.18
C ALA A 367 -32.69 -10.59 11.63
N ILE A 368 -31.79 -9.61 11.46
CA ILE A 368 -32.01 -8.20 11.81
C ILE A 368 -31.83 -7.28 10.60
N SER A 369 -32.38 -6.07 10.69
CA SER A 369 -32.19 -5.04 9.66
C SER A 369 -30.89 -4.24 9.85
N LYS A 370 -30.41 -3.63 8.77
CA LYS A 370 -29.31 -2.66 8.76
C LYS A 370 -29.51 -1.57 9.84
N ASP A 371 -30.68 -0.95 9.90
CA ASP A 371 -30.99 0.12 10.87
C ASP A 371 -30.88 -0.36 12.33
N THR A 372 -31.33 -1.58 12.60
CA THR A 372 -31.24 -2.18 13.95
C THR A 372 -29.79 -2.45 14.35
N ALA A 373 -28.98 -2.92 13.40
CA ALA A 373 -27.55 -3.14 13.61
C ALA A 373 -26.79 -1.81 13.78
N PHE A 374 -27.12 -0.78 12.99
CA PHE A 374 -26.49 0.53 13.09
C PHE A 374 -26.74 1.17 14.46
N GLU A 375 -27.98 1.16 14.97
CA GLU A 375 -28.29 1.71 16.30
C GLU A 375 -27.53 1.00 17.43
N LYS A 376 -27.19 -0.29 17.26
CA LYS A 376 -26.35 -1.03 18.20
C LYS A 376 -24.88 -0.60 18.15
N LEU A 377 -24.36 -0.29 16.97
CA LEU A 377 -22.97 0.13 16.79
C LEU A 377 -22.73 1.62 16.92
N ARG A 378 -23.77 2.46 16.88
CA ARG A 378 -23.63 3.92 16.91
C ARG A 378 -22.76 4.43 18.06
N GLY A 379 -22.82 3.79 19.23
CA GLY A 379 -21.99 4.14 20.39
C GLY A 379 -20.54 3.63 20.34
N HIS A 380 -20.20 2.84 19.33
CA HIS A 380 -18.87 2.26 19.07
C HIS A 380 -18.17 2.90 17.85
N ILE A 381 -18.83 3.82 17.15
CA ILE A 381 -18.26 4.53 16.01
C ILE A 381 -17.38 5.67 16.54
N ASP A 382 -16.11 5.64 16.15
CA ASP A 382 -15.15 6.67 16.51
C ASP A 382 -14.93 7.62 15.33
N VAL A 383 -14.91 8.93 15.64
CA VAL A 383 -14.52 9.97 14.69
C VAL A 383 -13.25 10.65 15.20
N THR A 384 -12.14 10.41 14.51
CA THR A 384 -10.83 10.94 14.90
C THR A 384 -10.27 11.89 13.85
N PRO A 385 -9.60 13.00 14.24
CA PRO A 385 -8.97 13.90 13.29
C PRO A 385 -7.78 13.20 12.59
N VAL A 386 -7.70 13.38 11.28
CA VAL A 386 -6.62 12.85 10.44
C VAL A 386 -6.37 13.79 9.26
N TYR A 387 -5.12 13.97 8.87
CA TYR A 387 -4.76 14.65 7.63
C TYR A 387 -4.76 13.66 6.48
N VAL A 388 -5.55 13.93 5.44
CA VAL A 388 -5.68 13.06 4.27
C VAL A 388 -5.15 13.80 3.04
N TYR A 389 -4.30 13.16 2.25
CA TYR A 389 -3.86 13.75 0.99
C TYR A 389 -5.02 13.79 -0.02
N ASP A 390 -5.42 14.99 -0.40
CA ASP A 390 -6.49 15.21 -1.38
C ASP A 390 -5.89 15.53 -2.75
N LYS A 391 -6.00 14.58 -3.68
CA LYS A 391 -5.43 14.74 -5.03
C LYS A 391 -6.01 15.94 -5.78
N GLU A 392 -7.27 16.28 -5.55
CA GLU A 392 -7.90 17.43 -6.21
C GLU A 392 -7.28 18.77 -5.78
N GLN A 393 -6.80 18.84 -4.53
CA GLN A 393 -6.20 20.04 -3.95
C GLN A 393 -4.66 19.96 -3.86
N GLU A 394 -4.06 18.84 -4.27
CA GLU A 394 -2.62 18.56 -4.18
C GLU A 394 -2.02 18.90 -2.79
N SER A 395 -2.79 18.66 -1.73
CA SER A 395 -2.43 19.03 -0.36
C SER A 395 -3.10 18.11 0.66
N TYR A 396 -2.55 18.05 1.87
CA TYR A 396 -3.16 17.36 2.99
C TYR A 396 -4.21 18.25 3.63
N ILE A 397 -5.45 17.75 3.68
CA ILE A 397 -6.60 18.42 4.30
C ILE A 397 -6.99 17.71 5.59
N LEU A 398 -7.54 18.46 6.54
CA LEU A 398 -8.06 17.87 7.77
C LEU A 398 -9.38 17.15 7.48
N CYS A 399 -9.48 15.91 7.93
CA CYS A 399 -10.68 15.08 7.84
C CYS A 399 -11.00 14.44 9.18
N GLY A 400 -12.23 13.97 9.34
CA GLY A 400 -12.60 12.99 10.36
C GLY A 400 -12.52 11.60 9.78
N LYS A 401 -11.70 10.72 10.34
CA LYS A 401 -11.75 9.28 10.07
C LYS A 401 -12.91 8.72 10.87
N ILE A 402 -13.94 8.24 10.17
CA ILE A 402 -15.00 7.41 10.75
C ILE A 402 -14.49 5.97 10.73
N ASP A 403 -14.39 5.36 11.90
CA ASP A 403 -13.89 4.00 12.08
C ASP A 403 -14.72 3.25 13.12
N CYS A 404 -14.76 1.93 13.02
CA CYS A 404 -15.47 1.07 13.97
C CYS A 404 -14.80 -0.31 14.02
N GLU A 405 -14.17 -0.62 15.14
CA GLU A 405 -13.53 -1.93 15.39
C GLU A 405 -14.54 -3.06 15.59
N TYR A 406 -15.82 -2.71 15.78
CA TYR A 406 -16.90 -3.65 16.07
C TYR A 406 -17.82 -3.86 14.85
N GLY A 407 -18.36 -5.06 14.77
CA GLY A 407 -19.47 -5.42 13.88
C GLY A 407 -20.67 -5.91 14.67
N VAL A 408 -21.79 -6.12 13.99
CA VAL A 408 -22.96 -6.81 14.56
C VAL A 408 -23.21 -8.08 13.78
N ASP A 409 -23.22 -9.20 14.48
CA ASP A 409 -23.65 -10.47 13.91
C ASP A 409 -25.07 -10.34 13.37
N ALA A 410 -25.24 -10.60 12.07
CA ALA A 410 -26.50 -10.37 11.38
C ALA A 410 -27.61 -11.35 11.81
N VAL A 411 -27.27 -12.46 12.48
CA VAL A 411 -28.19 -13.52 12.93
C VAL A 411 -28.52 -13.38 14.40
N THR A 412 -27.51 -13.20 15.26
CA THR A 412 -27.69 -13.16 16.72
C THR A 412 -27.94 -11.76 17.26
N ALA A 413 -27.62 -10.72 16.47
CA ALA A 413 -27.64 -9.32 16.87
C ALA A 413 -26.65 -8.96 17.99
N GLU A 414 -25.63 -9.80 18.21
CA GLU A 414 -24.54 -9.53 19.15
C GLU A 414 -23.50 -8.60 18.52
N VAL A 415 -22.94 -7.71 19.35
CA VAL A 415 -21.81 -6.86 18.96
C VAL A 415 -20.54 -7.68 19.14
N ILE A 416 -19.73 -7.75 18.09
CA ILE A 416 -18.53 -8.58 18.00
C ILE A 416 -17.33 -7.71 17.60
N LEU A 417 -16.14 -8.06 18.08
CA LEU A 417 -14.89 -7.40 17.65
C LEU A 417 -14.48 -8.01 16.30
N LEU A 418 -14.22 -7.16 15.29
CA LEU A 418 -13.91 -7.63 13.94
C LEU A 418 -12.52 -8.28 13.86
N ASP A 419 -11.57 -7.83 14.68
CA ASP A 419 -10.20 -8.38 14.74
C ASP A 419 -10.12 -9.79 15.37
N GLU A 420 -11.20 -10.26 15.99
CA GLU A 420 -11.30 -11.61 16.59
C GLU A 420 -11.98 -12.64 15.65
N LEU A 421 -12.30 -12.26 14.41
CA LEU A 421 -12.98 -13.11 13.42
C LEU A 421 -12.06 -13.82 12.44
#